data_AF-A0A3D0LSN2-F1
#
_entry.id   AF-A0A3D0LSN2-F1
#
_cell.length_a   1.000
_cell.length_b   1.000
_cell.length_c   1.000
_cell.angle_alpha   90.00
_cell.angle_beta   90.00
_cell.angle_gamma   90.00
#
_symmetry.space_group_name_H-M   'P 1'
#
loop_
_entity.id
_entity.type
_entity.pdbx_description
1 polymer ?
#
loop_
_entity_poly.entity_id
_entity_poly.type
_entity_poly.pdbx_seq_one_letter_code
_entity_poly.pdbx_strand_id
1 'polypeptide(L)'
;MADETKPTMHQLVRRRLLKSAVTSLGAALIGYSSRVYAGSKFPKKTMDYRDRPNGQKMCANCSHFLPDKNPRNTGRCTVVEGNIGPHGWCMVWATRKPIEGC
;
A
#
# COMPACT_ATOMS: atom_id res chain seq x y z
N MET A 1 5.95 52.31 -25.16
CA MET A 1 5.86 51.69 -26.50
C MET A 1 6.18 50.21 -26.31
N ALA A 2 5.19 49.32 -26.45
CA ALA A 2 5.36 47.87 -26.32
C ALA A 2 5.16 47.24 -27.71
N ASP A 3 6.13 46.44 -28.11
CA ASP A 3 6.21 45.68 -29.35
C ASP A 3 5.14 44.56 -29.41
N GLU A 4 4.36 44.53 -30.50
CA GLU A 4 3.38 43.50 -30.79
C GLU A 4 4.01 42.33 -31.55
N THR A 5 4.49 41.30 -30.83
CA THR A 5 4.79 40.00 -31.44
C THR A 5 3.54 39.11 -31.41
N LYS A 6 2.81 38.98 -32.54
CA LYS A 6 1.63 38.11 -32.69
C LYS A 6 2.04 36.64 -32.96
N PRO A 7 1.66 35.66 -32.10
CA PRO A 7 2.04 34.26 -32.30
C PRO A 7 1.20 33.56 -33.38
N THR A 8 1.86 32.70 -34.15
CA THR A 8 1.33 31.95 -35.30
C THR A 8 0.40 30.78 -34.90
N MET A 9 -0.57 30.46 -35.78
CA MET A 9 -1.69 29.51 -35.56
C MET A 9 -1.30 28.10 -35.08
N HIS A 10 -0.09 27.60 -35.37
CA HIS A 10 0.38 26.30 -34.86
C HIS A 10 0.58 26.29 -33.33
N GLN A 11 0.85 27.45 -32.72
CA GLN A 11 0.96 27.59 -31.27
C GLN A 11 -0.41 27.48 -30.57
N LEU A 12 -1.51 27.77 -31.29
CA LEU A 12 -2.87 27.67 -30.74
C LEU A 12 -3.39 26.22 -30.72
N VAL A 13 -2.89 25.33 -31.59
CA VAL A 13 -3.25 23.90 -31.57
C VAL A 13 -2.53 23.17 -30.42
N ARG A 14 -1.25 23.48 -30.15
CA ARG A 14 -0.52 22.93 -28.99
C ARG A 14 -1.07 23.43 -27.64
N ARG A 15 -1.58 24.66 -27.59
CA ARG A 15 -2.21 25.24 -26.39
C ARG A 15 -3.63 24.74 -26.12
N ARG A 16 -4.25 23.98 -27.04
CA ARG A 16 -5.57 23.34 -26.84
C ARG A 16 -5.54 22.05 -26.00
N LEU A 17 -4.37 21.52 -25.66
CA LEU A 17 -4.26 20.35 -24.77
C LEU A 17 -3.99 20.70 -23.30
N LEU A 18 -3.85 22.00 -22.97
CA LEU A 18 -3.58 22.45 -21.61
C LEU A 18 -4.44 23.68 -21.30
N LYS A 19 -5.75 23.49 -21.13
CA LYS A 19 -6.68 24.39 -20.42
C LYS A 19 -8.09 23.80 -20.41
N SER A 20 -8.28 22.78 -19.59
CA SER A 20 -9.62 22.37 -19.11
C SER A 20 -9.68 22.69 -17.63
N ALA A 21 -9.88 23.96 -17.29
CA ALA A 21 -10.28 24.39 -15.97
C ALA A 21 -11.80 24.15 -15.86
N VAL A 22 -12.20 23.08 -15.20
CA VAL A 22 -13.59 22.89 -14.74
C VAL A 22 -13.55 22.86 -13.22
N THR A 23 -13.95 23.97 -12.61
CA THR A 23 -14.26 24.09 -11.19
C THR A 23 -15.60 23.41 -10.92
N SER A 24 -15.56 22.16 -10.45
CA SER A 24 -16.74 21.50 -9.88
C SER A 24 -16.68 21.55 -8.35
N LEU A 25 -17.76 22.05 -7.75
CA LEU A 25 -18.00 22.14 -6.31
C LEU A 25 -17.69 20.82 -5.58
N GLY A 26 -17.05 20.95 -4.41
CA GLY A 26 -16.61 19.83 -3.60
C GLY A 26 -17.75 18.95 -3.07
N ALA A 27 -17.54 17.64 -3.19
CA ALA A 27 -18.09 16.65 -2.27
C ALA A 27 -16.91 15.81 -1.77
N ALA A 28 -16.61 15.96 -0.48
CA ALA A 28 -15.60 15.18 0.22
C ALA A 28 -16.00 13.70 0.22
N LEU A 29 -15.24 12.86 -0.49
CA LEU A 29 -15.09 11.46 -0.12
C LEU A 29 -13.63 11.27 0.29
N ILE A 30 -13.46 11.28 1.61
CA ILE A 30 -12.25 11.02 2.36
C ILE A 30 -11.52 9.85 1.70
N GLY A 31 -10.29 10.11 1.26
CA GLY A 31 -9.45 9.12 0.59
C GLY A 31 -9.39 7.82 1.40
N TYR A 32 -9.94 6.75 0.83
CA TYR A 32 -9.62 5.40 1.28
C TYR A 32 -8.13 5.22 0.98
N SER A 33 -7.30 5.48 1.98
CA SER A 33 -5.86 5.33 1.90
C SER A 33 -5.60 3.83 1.79
N SER A 34 -5.71 3.28 0.58
CA SER A 34 -5.12 2.01 0.24
C SER A 34 -3.64 2.18 0.52
N ARG A 35 -3.17 1.67 1.67
CA ARG A 35 -1.74 1.54 1.91
C ARG A 35 -1.22 0.57 0.86
N VAL A 36 -0.84 1.11 -0.30
CA VAL A 36 -0.12 0.39 -1.34
C VAL A 36 1.26 0.15 -0.73
N TYR A 37 1.46 -1.03 -0.16
CA TYR A 37 2.79 -1.51 0.20
C TYR A 37 3.51 -1.80 -1.13
N ALA A 38 4.12 -0.77 -1.71
CA ALA A 38 4.83 -0.81 -2.99
C ALA A 38 6.22 -1.46 -2.83
N GLY A 39 6.26 -2.64 -2.22
CA GLY A 39 7.44 -3.50 -2.18
C GLY A 39 7.09 -4.85 -2.79
N SER A 40 8.00 -5.41 -3.59
CA SER A 40 7.87 -6.77 -4.11
C SER A 40 7.82 -7.74 -2.93
N LYS A 41 6.68 -8.39 -2.75
CA LYS A 41 6.49 -9.44 -1.75
C LYS A 41 6.78 -10.79 -2.37
N PHE A 42 7.00 -11.79 -1.52
CA PHE A 42 7.27 -13.16 -1.95
C PHE A 42 5.98 -13.99 -1.88
N PRO A 43 5.74 -14.88 -2.84
CA PRO A 43 4.57 -15.75 -2.81
C PRO A 43 4.69 -16.75 -1.64
N LYS A 44 3.54 -17.17 -1.12
CA LYS A 44 3.44 -18.11 0.02
C LYS A 44 4.34 -19.34 -0.13
N LYS A 45 4.40 -19.91 -1.34
CA LYS A 45 5.20 -21.10 -1.65
C LYS A 45 6.70 -20.87 -1.48
N THR A 46 7.21 -19.69 -1.82
CA THR A 46 8.65 -19.36 -1.68
C THR A 46 9.06 -19.18 -0.23
N MET A 47 8.12 -18.86 0.66
CA MET A 47 8.38 -18.58 2.07
C MET A 47 8.02 -19.75 2.99
N ASP A 48 7.73 -20.92 2.44
CA ASP A 48 7.22 -22.09 3.17
C ASP A 48 6.07 -21.74 4.10
N TYR A 49 5.13 -20.92 3.60
CA TYR A 49 3.99 -20.51 4.39
C TYR A 49 3.07 -21.70 4.70
N ARG A 50 2.67 -21.81 5.95
CA ARG A 50 1.74 -22.81 6.48
C ARG A 50 0.64 -22.11 7.26
N ASP A 51 -0.58 -22.63 7.19
CA ASP A 51 -1.71 -22.10 7.98
C ASP A 51 -1.71 -22.56 9.45
N ARG A 52 -0.70 -23.35 9.85
CA ARG A 52 -0.49 -23.84 11.22
C ARG A 52 0.78 -23.24 11.82
N PRO A 53 0.84 -23.08 13.15
CA PRO A 53 2.00 -22.52 13.81
C PRO A 53 3.19 -23.48 13.77
N ASN A 54 4.39 -22.94 13.95
CA ASN A 54 5.61 -23.72 14.17
C ASN A 54 6.02 -23.63 15.64
N GLY A 55 5.44 -24.51 16.47
CA GLY A 55 5.53 -24.44 17.92
C GLY A 55 4.87 -23.16 18.44
N GLN A 56 5.63 -22.31 19.14
CA GLN A 56 5.15 -21.01 19.61
C GLN A 56 5.24 -19.89 18.55
N LYS A 57 5.83 -20.17 17.38
CA LYS A 57 6.03 -19.16 16.32
C LYS A 57 4.79 -19.12 15.42
N MET A 58 4.10 -17.98 15.39
CA MET A 58 2.93 -17.75 14.54
C MET A 58 2.88 -16.33 13.99
N CYS A 59 2.01 -16.06 13.03
CA CYS A 59 1.87 -14.73 12.46
C CYS A 59 1.40 -13.72 13.53
N ALA A 60 0.52 -14.10 14.46
CA ALA A 60 0.01 -13.22 15.51
C ALA A 60 1.13 -12.61 16.40
N ASN A 61 2.22 -13.34 16.64
CA ASN A 61 3.40 -12.86 17.37
C ASN A 61 4.61 -12.53 16.49
N CYS A 62 4.39 -12.41 15.17
CA CYS A 62 5.41 -12.02 14.21
C CYS A 62 5.46 -10.49 14.06
N SER A 63 6.65 -9.93 13.87
CA SER A 63 6.87 -8.50 13.61
C SER A 63 6.41 -8.05 12.22
N HIS A 64 6.33 -8.96 11.25
CA HIS A 64 5.90 -8.68 9.88
C HIS A 64 4.39 -8.75 9.66
N PHE A 65 3.64 -9.22 10.66
CA PHE A 65 2.20 -9.43 10.56
C PHE A 65 1.44 -8.14 10.86
N LEU A 66 0.60 -7.74 9.91
CA LEU A 66 -0.29 -6.60 9.99
C LEU A 66 -1.73 -7.11 10.17
N PRO A 67 -2.29 -7.06 11.40
CA PRO A 67 -3.67 -7.49 11.63
C PRO A 67 -4.63 -6.54 10.90
N ASP A 68 -5.68 -7.09 10.30
CA ASP A 68 -6.78 -6.29 9.77
C ASP A 68 -7.70 -5.84 10.91
N LYS A 69 -8.57 -4.85 10.63
CA LYS A 69 -9.42 -4.20 11.64
C LYS A 69 -10.31 -5.16 12.43
N ASN A 70 -10.62 -6.33 11.86
CA ASN A 70 -11.36 -7.36 12.55
C ASN A 70 -10.40 -8.43 13.08
N PRO A 71 -10.28 -8.63 14.41
CA PRO A 71 -9.34 -9.59 15.00
C PRO A 71 -9.67 -11.05 14.68
N ARG A 72 -10.87 -11.35 14.15
CA ARG A 72 -11.25 -12.69 13.70
C ARG A 72 -10.76 -13.00 12.28
N ASN A 73 -10.32 -11.99 11.54
CA ASN A 73 -9.99 -12.14 10.12
C ASN A 73 -8.49 -12.32 9.90
N THR A 74 -8.19 -12.94 8.75
CA THR A 74 -6.87 -12.92 8.11
C THR A 74 -6.33 -11.49 8.09
N GLY A 75 -5.03 -11.33 8.36
CA GLY A 75 -4.30 -10.09 8.15
C GLY A 75 -3.45 -10.13 6.89
N ARG A 76 -2.48 -9.22 6.82
CA ARG A 76 -1.49 -9.16 5.74
C ARG A 76 -0.08 -9.32 6.31
N CYS A 77 0.89 -9.68 5.47
CA CYS A 77 2.31 -9.66 5.83
C CYS A 77 3.05 -8.62 4.98
N THR A 78 4.09 -8.00 5.54
CA THR A 78 4.98 -7.10 4.79
C THR A 78 5.87 -7.84 3.80
N VAL A 79 6.14 -9.13 4.03
CA VAL A 79 7.04 -9.97 3.23
C VAL A 79 6.30 -10.97 2.34
N VAL A 80 5.22 -11.58 2.84
CA VAL A 80 4.47 -12.63 2.14
C VAL A 80 3.22 -12.07 1.45
N GLU A 81 2.98 -12.48 0.22
CA GLU A 81 1.79 -12.13 -0.55
C GLU A 81 0.51 -12.83 -0.06
N GLY A 82 -0.63 -12.19 -0.33
CA GLY A 82 -1.95 -12.72 -0.04
C GLY A 82 -2.41 -12.55 1.42
N ASN A 83 -3.52 -13.23 1.73
CA ASN A 83 -4.13 -13.23 3.05
C ASN A 83 -3.36 -14.15 4.01
N ILE A 84 -3.10 -13.66 5.22
CA ILE A 84 -2.26 -14.34 6.21
C ILE A 84 -3.10 -14.60 7.46
N GLY A 85 -3.28 -15.87 7.81
CA GLY A 85 -3.95 -16.25 9.06
C GLY A 85 -3.08 -15.94 10.28
N PRO A 86 -3.66 -15.51 11.42
CA PRO A 86 -2.92 -15.22 12.65
C PRO A 86 -2.19 -16.45 13.22
N HIS A 87 -2.72 -17.66 12.99
CA HIS A 87 -2.09 -18.92 13.40
C HIS A 87 -1.10 -19.49 12.37
N GLY A 88 -0.91 -18.82 11.23
CA GLY A 88 0.03 -19.28 10.22
C GLY A 88 1.49 -19.06 10.62
N TRP A 89 2.41 -19.56 9.81
CA TRP A 89 3.86 -19.40 9.98
C TRP A 89 4.57 -19.43 8.61
N CYS A 90 5.73 -18.78 8.50
CA CYS A 90 6.62 -18.86 7.33
C CYS A 90 8.09 -18.81 7.77
N MET A 91 9.01 -19.19 6.89
CA MET A 91 10.44 -19.33 7.21
C MET A 91 11.10 -18.03 7.70
N VAL A 92 10.60 -16.86 7.28
CA VAL A 92 11.10 -15.52 7.65
C VAL A 92 10.41 -14.94 8.90
N TRP A 93 9.85 -15.80 9.76
CA TRP A 93 9.25 -15.36 11.02
C TRP A 93 10.29 -14.63 11.90
N ALA A 94 9.87 -13.51 12.48
CA ALA A 94 10.66 -12.75 13.44
C ALA A 94 9.79 -12.37 14.64
N THR A 95 10.31 -12.56 15.86
CA THR A 95 9.61 -12.19 17.09
C THR A 95 9.33 -10.68 17.10
N ARG A 96 8.18 -10.28 17.64
CA ARG A 96 7.99 -8.87 18.00
C ARG A 96 8.99 -8.51 19.09
N LYS A 97 9.68 -7.39 18.92
CA LYS A 97 10.49 -6.85 20.01
C LYS A 97 9.54 -6.45 21.14
N PRO A 98 9.82 -6.84 22.39
CA PRO A 98 9.28 -6.12 23.53
C PRO A 98 9.62 -4.64 23.35
N ILE A 99 8.72 -3.76 23.75
CA ILE A 99 8.98 -2.34 23.77
C ILE A 99 10.06 -2.14 24.86
N GLU A 100 11.33 -2.06 24.46
CA GLU A 100 12.42 -1.74 25.36
C GLU A 100 12.40 -0.22 25.59
N GLY A 101 11.71 0.20 26.65
CA GLY A 101 11.69 1.60 27.09
C GLY A 101 10.30 2.06 27.56
N CYS A 102 10.17 2.28 28.86
CA CYS A 102 9.16 3.14 29.48
C CYS A 102 9.40 4.60 29.12
#